data_AF-A0A914TRT0-F1
#
_entry.id   AF-A0A914TRT0-F1
#
_cell.length_a   1.000
_cell.length_b   1.000
_cell.length_c   1.000
_cell.angle_alpha   90.00
_cell.angle_beta   90.00
_cell.angle_gamma   90.00
#
_symmetry.space_group_name_H-M   'P 1'
#
loop_
_entity.id
_entity.type
_entity.pdbx_description
1 polymer ?
#
loop_
_entity_poly.entity_id
_entity_poly.type
_entity_poly.pdbx_seq_one_letter_code
_entity_poly.pdbx_strand_id
1 'polypeptide(L)'
;MRLFNTTANCDPNVYVKALAIDKIEHELIECSSVKRGICRRRILGNISNIVEESNRKLVPSGSDGQVTAFVTMTCGSDICENKELNKQTLFLGITPTVREDTQYLVAGYDLKKGDQLNLLSNAFQGLYLSFTNAKSQAVNQIDYVTAFDYEKYVYFVIRQNHANSPSKLARICKDDPTFYSYSEIPLNCKTPSGEVLSYVHDAYVGNPQYYLAEEFHGSTIDNIQLIFAVFTDKFHHEFTDYSTSGICVFNMEDVSKQFTNAHRYCNAGKGIRGFDYHPSGVRDCTLNALTNFECGNEVNPHVFGSEFPVEATTFIHREKEFFTSIYVHGVKGTNVGFIGTSTGSLHKALIINSTASKIFKTIQLTDDGSPILQDKKFVMSHASSINTPTLFL
;
A
#
# COMPACT_ATOMS: atom_id res chain seq x y z
N MET A 1 22.08 -46.53 -30.41
CA MET A 1 20.63 -46.42 -30.13
C MET A 1 20.45 -46.47 -28.61
N ARG A 2 20.52 -45.31 -27.95
CA ARG A 2 20.17 -45.14 -26.53
C ARG A 2 19.12 -44.03 -26.51
N LEU A 3 17.88 -44.40 -26.22
CA LEU A 3 16.79 -43.46 -26.06
C LEU A 3 16.88 -42.85 -24.67
N PHE A 4 17.00 -41.53 -24.63
CA PHE A 4 16.92 -40.71 -23.43
C PHE A 4 15.49 -40.76 -22.89
N ASN A 5 15.34 -41.03 -21.59
CA ASN A 5 14.12 -40.75 -20.84
C ASN A 5 14.47 -39.69 -19.80
N THR A 6 14.35 -38.42 -20.18
CA THR A 6 14.44 -37.28 -19.28
C THR A 6 13.04 -36.98 -18.75
N THR A 7 12.69 -37.57 -17.61
CA THR A 7 11.69 -36.96 -16.73
C THR A 7 12.37 -35.80 -16.01
N ALA A 8 12.41 -34.64 -16.67
CA ALA A 8 12.66 -33.38 -15.99
C ALA A 8 11.40 -33.09 -15.15
N ASN A 9 11.47 -33.40 -13.86
CA ASN A 9 10.46 -32.99 -12.90
C ASN A 9 10.66 -31.48 -12.66
N CYS A 10 10.15 -30.65 -13.57
CA CYS A 10 10.08 -29.20 -13.38
C CYS A 10 8.87 -28.91 -12.49
N ASP A 11 9.03 -28.97 -11.17
CA ASP A 11 8.07 -28.33 -10.28
C ASP A 11 8.40 -26.83 -10.31
N PRO A 12 7.59 -25.98 -10.97
CA PRO A 12 7.91 -24.56 -11.05
C PRO A 12 7.81 -23.94 -9.66
N ASN A 13 8.84 -23.20 -9.24
CA ASN A 13 8.80 -22.46 -7.98
C ASN A 13 7.49 -21.66 -7.86
N VAL A 14 6.78 -21.89 -6.76
CA VAL A 14 5.51 -21.22 -6.45
C VAL A 14 5.81 -19.99 -5.60
N TYR A 15 5.44 -18.81 -6.10
CA TYR A 15 5.58 -17.56 -5.37
C TYR A 15 4.21 -17.12 -4.88
N VAL A 16 4.04 -17.00 -3.56
CA VAL A 16 2.88 -16.32 -2.98
C VAL A 16 3.03 -14.83 -3.29
N LYS A 17 2.01 -14.25 -3.92
CA LYS A 17 1.99 -12.86 -4.37
C LYS A 17 1.22 -11.96 -3.44
N ALA A 18 0.16 -12.50 -2.83
CA ALA A 18 -0.66 -11.78 -1.88
C ALA A 18 -1.22 -12.74 -0.84
N LEU A 19 -1.25 -12.26 0.40
CA LEU A 19 -1.81 -12.97 1.54
C LEU A 19 -2.67 -11.99 2.34
N ALA A 20 -3.94 -12.30 2.52
CA ALA A 20 -4.85 -11.46 3.30
C ALA A 20 -5.78 -12.30 4.17
N ILE A 21 -6.25 -11.72 5.27
CA ILE A 21 -7.16 -12.38 6.19
C ILE A 21 -8.54 -11.75 6.06
N ASP A 22 -9.51 -12.56 5.69
CA ASP A 22 -10.92 -12.25 5.88
C ASP A 22 -11.29 -12.54 7.34
N LYS A 23 -11.45 -11.47 8.12
CA LYS A 23 -11.74 -11.56 9.56
C LYS A 23 -13.19 -11.95 9.85
N ILE A 24 -14.12 -11.74 8.93
CA ILE A 24 -15.55 -12.00 9.16
C ILE A 24 -15.84 -13.48 8.87
N GLU A 25 -15.38 -13.97 7.72
CA GLU A 25 -15.58 -15.37 7.33
C GLU A 25 -14.54 -16.31 7.95
N HIS A 26 -13.53 -15.78 8.65
CA HIS A 26 -12.40 -16.52 9.20
C HIS A 26 -11.65 -17.33 8.13
N GLU A 27 -11.36 -16.67 7.00
CA GLU A 27 -10.73 -17.26 5.83
C GLU A 27 -9.40 -16.57 5.48
N LEU A 28 -8.49 -17.34 4.93
CA LEU A 28 -7.24 -16.89 4.34
C LEU A 28 -7.45 -16.72 2.83
N ILE A 29 -7.11 -15.55 2.32
CA ILE A 29 -7.02 -15.28 0.89
C ILE A 29 -5.55 -15.41 0.48
N GLU A 30 -5.27 -16.36 -0.41
CA GLU A 30 -3.93 -16.65 -0.93
C GLU A 30 -3.94 -16.47 -2.45
N CYS A 31 -3.12 -15.56 -2.96
CA CYS A 31 -2.86 -15.43 -4.39
C CYS A 31 -1.43 -15.87 -4.71
N SER A 32 -1.24 -16.65 -5.76
CA SER A 32 0.07 -17.24 -6.09
C SER A 32 0.37 -17.17 -7.58
N SER A 33 1.63 -17.30 -7.96
CA SER A 33 2.08 -17.40 -9.36
C SER A 33 1.55 -18.65 -10.09
N VAL A 34 1.06 -19.65 -9.34
CA VAL A 34 0.56 -20.94 -9.88
C VAL A 34 -0.75 -20.77 -10.64
N LYS A 35 -1.01 -21.70 -11.58
CA LYS A 35 -2.19 -21.72 -12.47
C LYS A 35 -2.46 -20.36 -13.13
N ARG A 36 -1.38 -19.67 -13.50
CA ARG A 36 -1.43 -18.35 -14.17
C ARG A 36 -1.98 -17.24 -13.26
N GLY A 37 -1.65 -17.21 -11.97
CA GLY A 37 -1.91 -16.03 -11.13
C GLY A 37 -3.30 -15.98 -10.49
N ILE A 38 -3.80 -17.11 -9.99
CA ILE A 38 -5.13 -17.21 -9.35
C ILE A 38 -5.07 -16.96 -7.83
N CYS A 39 -6.23 -16.66 -7.26
CA CYS A 39 -6.42 -16.52 -5.83
C CYS A 39 -7.36 -17.60 -5.28
N ARG A 40 -7.13 -18.00 -4.03
CA ARG A 40 -7.90 -19.01 -3.31
C ARG A 40 -8.33 -18.48 -1.95
N ARG A 41 -9.53 -18.86 -1.55
CA ARG A 41 -10.01 -18.71 -0.18
C ARG A 41 -9.85 -20.04 0.54
N ARG A 42 -9.28 -20.01 1.73
CA ARG A 42 -8.97 -21.18 2.56
C ARG A 42 -9.50 -20.98 3.96
N ILE A 43 -9.83 -22.06 4.65
CA ILE A 43 -10.29 -21.97 6.04
C ILE A 43 -9.08 -21.70 6.95
N LEU A 44 -9.12 -20.67 7.80
CA LEU A 44 -7.97 -20.36 8.69
C LEU A 44 -7.66 -21.49 9.68
N GLY A 45 -8.69 -22.19 10.18
CA GLY A 45 -8.52 -23.33 11.08
C GLY A 45 -7.82 -24.54 10.45
N ASN A 46 -7.84 -24.66 9.11
CA ASN A 46 -7.08 -25.66 8.37
C ASN A 46 -6.87 -25.18 6.93
N ILE A 47 -5.73 -24.55 6.68
CA ILE A 47 -5.41 -23.92 5.39
C ILE A 47 -5.30 -24.90 4.22
N SER A 48 -5.26 -26.21 4.49
CA SER A 48 -5.34 -27.24 3.44
C SER A 48 -6.71 -27.24 2.74
N ASN A 49 -7.75 -26.77 3.41
CA ASN A 49 -9.11 -26.75 2.89
C ASN A 49 -9.35 -25.49 2.06
N ILE A 50 -9.54 -25.67 0.75
CA ILE A 50 -9.92 -24.61 -0.19
C ILE A 50 -11.44 -24.48 -0.18
N VAL A 51 -11.94 -23.28 0.12
CA VAL A 51 -13.35 -22.92 0.07
C VAL A 51 -13.75 -22.59 -1.37
N GLU A 52 -12.92 -21.78 -2.03
CA GLU A 52 -13.21 -21.23 -3.36
C GLU A 52 -11.90 -20.85 -4.08
N GLU A 53 -11.90 -20.89 -5.41
CA GLU A 53 -10.79 -20.47 -6.27
C GLU A 53 -11.33 -19.47 -7.31
N SER A 54 -10.53 -18.46 -7.66
CA SER A 54 -10.91 -17.52 -8.71
C SER A 54 -11.02 -18.21 -10.07
N ASN A 55 -12.04 -17.86 -10.84
CA ASN A 55 -12.25 -18.40 -12.20
C ASN A 55 -11.30 -17.78 -13.25
N ARG A 56 -10.60 -16.72 -12.88
CA ARG A 56 -9.67 -15.97 -13.73
C ARG A 56 -8.41 -15.58 -12.97
N LYS A 57 -7.41 -15.16 -13.73
CA LYS A 57 -6.15 -14.61 -13.23
C LYS A 57 -6.39 -13.26 -12.56
N LEU A 58 -5.90 -13.12 -11.33
CA LEU A 58 -5.96 -11.89 -10.53
C LEU A 58 -4.58 -11.27 -10.26
N VAL A 59 -3.50 -12.06 -10.26
CA VAL A 59 -2.14 -11.61 -9.93
C VAL A 59 -1.13 -12.00 -11.02
N PRO A 60 0.08 -11.41 -11.04
CA PRO A 60 1.14 -11.81 -11.95
C PRO A 60 1.58 -13.26 -11.76
N SER A 61 1.91 -13.93 -12.86
CA SER A 61 2.42 -15.31 -12.89
C SER A 61 3.95 -15.39 -12.81
N GLY A 62 4.66 -14.31 -13.16
CA GLY A 62 6.12 -14.22 -13.07
C GLY A 62 6.67 -14.11 -11.65
N SER A 63 7.99 -14.34 -11.48
CA SER A 63 8.70 -14.14 -10.21
C SER A 63 8.76 -12.68 -9.78
N ASP A 64 8.83 -11.75 -10.73
CA ASP A 64 9.22 -10.36 -10.48
C ASP A 64 8.03 -9.43 -10.18
N GLY A 65 6.79 -9.89 -10.39
CA GLY A 65 5.59 -9.12 -10.06
C GLY A 65 5.30 -9.15 -8.57
N GLN A 66 5.17 -7.98 -7.95
CA GLN A 66 4.72 -7.82 -6.56
C GLN A 66 3.23 -7.48 -6.54
N VAL A 67 2.52 -7.91 -5.48
CA VAL A 67 1.12 -7.55 -5.28
C VAL A 67 0.92 -7.15 -3.84
N THR A 68 0.40 -5.95 -3.66
CA THR A 68 -0.15 -5.51 -2.38
C THR A 68 -1.62 -5.89 -2.35
N ALA A 69 -2.04 -6.64 -1.33
CA ALA A 69 -3.43 -7.02 -1.13
C ALA A 69 -3.95 -6.46 0.18
N PHE A 70 -5.16 -5.92 0.15
CA PHE A 70 -5.82 -5.37 1.30
C PHE A 70 -7.31 -5.72 1.28
N VAL A 71 -7.81 -6.22 2.41
CA VAL A 71 -9.21 -6.60 2.57
C VAL A 71 -9.87 -5.61 3.50
N THR A 72 -10.94 -4.97 3.01
CA THR A 72 -11.80 -4.11 3.82
C THR A 72 -13.25 -4.42 3.55
N MET A 73 -14.11 -3.99 4.46
CA MET A 73 -15.54 -3.89 4.17
C MET A 73 -15.79 -2.73 3.22
N THR A 74 -16.71 -2.94 2.29
CA THR A 74 -17.38 -1.90 1.50
C THR A 74 -18.86 -1.93 1.87
N CYS A 75 -19.47 -0.77 1.95
CA CYS A 75 -20.88 -0.60 2.24
C CYS A 75 -21.62 -0.45 0.91
N GLY A 76 -22.64 -1.25 0.65
CA GLY A 76 -23.46 -1.10 -0.57
C GLY A 76 -24.28 0.20 -0.65
N SER A 77 -24.06 1.16 0.26
CA SER A 77 -24.79 2.43 0.37
C SER A 77 -24.02 3.46 1.21
N ASP A 78 -24.32 4.75 1.05
CA ASP A 78 -23.78 5.89 1.82
C ASP A 78 -23.91 5.76 3.35
N ILE A 79 -24.72 4.81 3.84
CA ILE A 79 -24.98 4.57 5.25
C ILE A 79 -24.57 3.12 5.60
N CYS A 80 -23.43 2.94 6.26
CA CYS A 80 -22.95 1.65 6.79
C CYS A 80 -23.75 1.15 8.02
N GLU A 81 -25.02 1.54 8.17
CA GLU A 81 -25.86 1.11 9.29
C GLU A 81 -26.49 -0.25 9.04
N ASN A 82 -26.71 -0.61 7.77
CA ASN A 82 -27.41 -1.84 7.43
C ASN A 82 -26.42 -2.99 7.15
N LYS A 83 -26.14 -3.80 8.17
CA LYS A 83 -25.19 -4.91 8.10
C LYS A 83 -25.48 -5.94 7.00
N GLU A 84 -26.72 -6.04 6.54
CA GLU A 84 -27.08 -6.94 5.43
C GLU A 84 -26.61 -6.46 4.05
N LEU A 85 -26.27 -5.17 3.90
CA LEU A 85 -25.71 -4.59 2.66
C LEU A 85 -24.18 -4.45 2.71
N ASN A 86 -23.55 -4.79 3.83
CA ASN A 86 -22.09 -4.75 3.94
C ASN A 86 -21.50 -5.90 3.13
N LYS A 87 -20.65 -5.54 2.17
CA LYS A 87 -19.90 -6.49 1.37
C LYS A 87 -18.46 -6.49 1.81
N GLN A 88 -17.83 -7.66 1.75
CA GLN A 88 -16.40 -7.75 1.93
C GLN A 88 -15.73 -7.62 0.58
N THR A 89 -14.70 -6.80 0.53
CA THR A 89 -14.01 -6.50 -0.72
C THR A 89 -12.52 -6.69 -0.55
N LEU A 90 -11.96 -7.44 -1.47
CA LEU A 90 -10.52 -7.54 -1.65
C LEU A 90 -10.09 -6.46 -2.65
N PHE A 91 -9.28 -5.53 -2.20
CA PHE A 91 -8.58 -4.57 -3.04
C PHE A 91 -7.16 -5.08 -3.30
N LEU A 92 -6.77 -5.13 -4.57
CA LEU A 92 -5.42 -5.48 -5.00
C LEU A 92 -4.77 -4.29 -5.68
N GLY A 93 -3.55 -3.94 -5.26
CA GLY A 93 -2.61 -3.08 -5.97
C GLY A 93 -1.51 -3.97 -6.57
N ILE A 94 -1.40 -3.99 -7.89
CA ILE A 94 -0.62 -4.97 -8.64
C ILE A 94 0.53 -4.26 -9.34
N THR A 95 1.76 -4.63 -8.97
CA THR A 95 2.98 -4.20 -9.65
C THR A 95 3.10 -4.99 -10.95
N PRO A 96 3.02 -4.32 -12.10
CA PRO A 96 2.89 -4.95 -13.40
C PRO A 96 4.19 -5.60 -13.86
N THR A 97 4.10 -6.74 -14.54
CA THR A 97 5.26 -7.41 -15.15
C THR A 97 5.26 -7.26 -16.66
N VAL A 98 6.38 -6.81 -17.24
CA VAL A 98 6.56 -6.48 -18.69
C VAL A 98 6.09 -7.58 -19.67
N ARG A 99 5.96 -8.83 -19.21
CA ARG A 99 5.65 -10.01 -20.04
C ARG A 99 4.21 -10.49 -19.97
N GLU A 100 3.32 -9.79 -19.28
CA GLU A 100 1.95 -10.27 -19.06
C GLU A 100 0.90 -9.32 -19.65
N ASP A 101 0.19 -9.82 -20.66
CA ASP A 101 -0.96 -9.13 -21.23
C ASP A 101 -2.07 -9.04 -20.18
N THR A 102 -2.59 -7.82 -20.01
CA THR A 102 -3.76 -7.47 -19.19
C THR A 102 -3.63 -7.77 -17.70
N GLN A 103 -3.04 -6.83 -16.97
CA GLN A 103 -3.19 -6.75 -15.52
C GLN A 103 -3.88 -5.44 -15.16
N TYR A 104 -4.88 -5.54 -14.29
CA TYR A 104 -5.33 -4.38 -13.54
C TYR A 104 -4.19 -3.93 -12.63
N LEU A 105 -3.96 -2.63 -12.53
CA LEU A 105 -3.03 -2.02 -11.60
C LEU A 105 -3.65 -1.89 -10.21
N VAL A 106 -4.92 -1.53 -10.17
CA VAL A 106 -5.74 -1.56 -8.96
C VAL A 106 -7.04 -2.24 -9.34
N ALA A 107 -7.54 -3.15 -8.50
CA ALA A 107 -8.84 -3.78 -8.70
C ALA A 107 -9.51 -4.13 -7.38
N GLY A 108 -10.84 -4.04 -7.34
CA GLY A 108 -11.64 -4.55 -6.23
C GLY A 108 -12.45 -5.78 -6.62
N TYR A 109 -12.53 -6.75 -5.71
CA TYR A 109 -13.18 -8.04 -5.91
C TYR A 109 -14.18 -8.35 -4.78
N ASP A 110 -15.34 -8.89 -5.13
CA ASP A 110 -16.35 -9.33 -4.15
C ASP A 110 -15.87 -10.61 -3.45
N LEU A 111 -15.95 -10.62 -2.12
CA LEU A 111 -15.61 -11.77 -1.28
C LEU A 111 -16.84 -12.59 -0.89
N LYS A 112 -18.04 -12.26 -1.39
CA LYS A 112 -19.23 -13.07 -1.18
C LYS A 112 -19.02 -14.49 -1.72
N LYS A 113 -19.42 -15.48 -0.90
CA LYS A 113 -19.31 -16.92 -1.25
C LYS A 113 -20.08 -17.24 -2.53
N GLY A 114 -19.42 -17.90 -3.47
CA GLY A 114 -19.97 -18.31 -4.75
C GLY A 114 -19.72 -17.31 -5.88
N ASP A 115 -19.20 -16.11 -5.59
CA ASP A 115 -18.86 -15.10 -6.59
C ASP A 115 -17.45 -15.27 -7.16
N GLN A 116 -16.69 -16.31 -6.76
CA GLN A 116 -15.40 -16.70 -7.33
C GLN A 116 -14.39 -15.54 -7.48
N LEU A 117 -14.42 -14.58 -6.55
CA LEU A 117 -13.59 -13.37 -6.61
C LEU A 117 -13.82 -12.58 -7.91
N ASN A 118 -15.09 -12.39 -8.27
CA ASN A 118 -15.50 -11.56 -9.40
C ASN A 118 -15.24 -10.08 -9.12
N LEU A 119 -15.11 -9.31 -10.20
CA LEU A 119 -14.75 -7.90 -10.13
C LEU A 119 -15.95 -7.17 -9.55
N LEU A 120 -15.71 -6.23 -8.65
CA LEU A 120 -16.75 -5.26 -8.34
C LEU A 120 -16.97 -4.38 -9.56
N SER A 121 -18.21 -4.33 -10.02
CA SER A 121 -18.61 -3.55 -11.19
C SER A 121 -20.07 -3.14 -11.08
N ASN A 122 -20.42 -2.06 -11.77
CA ASN A 122 -21.81 -1.77 -12.12
C ASN A 122 -22.10 -2.25 -13.55
N ALA A 123 -23.28 -1.91 -14.08
CA ALA A 123 -23.70 -2.35 -15.42
C ALA A 123 -22.82 -1.84 -16.58
N PHE A 124 -21.98 -0.83 -16.35
CA PHE A 124 -21.25 -0.11 -17.40
C PHE A 124 -19.72 -0.11 -17.22
N GLN A 125 -19.24 -0.21 -15.97
CA GLN A 125 -17.81 -0.07 -15.62
C GLN A 125 -17.44 -0.93 -14.41
N GLY A 126 -16.18 -1.36 -14.36
CA GLY A 126 -15.61 -2.10 -13.24
C GLY A 126 -14.71 -1.24 -12.37
N LEU A 127 -14.54 -1.64 -11.11
CA LEU A 127 -13.63 -1.08 -10.14
C LEU A 127 -12.19 -1.54 -10.46
N TYR A 128 -11.61 -0.99 -11.52
CA TYR A 128 -10.23 -1.26 -11.88
C TYR A 128 -9.51 -0.11 -12.59
N LEU A 129 -8.19 -0.11 -12.48
CA LEU A 129 -7.25 0.70 -13.27
C LEU A 129 -6.41 -0.24 -14.16
N SER A 130 -6.09 0.13 -15.39
CA SER A 130 -5.19 -0.66 -16.25
C SER A 130 -4.28 0.25 -17.09
N PHE A 131 -3.21 -0.30 -17.67
CA PHE A 131 -2.37 0.45 -18.61
C PHE A 131 -3.05 0.70 -19.96
N THR A 132 -2.57 1.74 -20.64
CA THR A 132 -2.86 2.04 -22.06
C THR A 132 -2.34 0.95 -23.00
N ASN A 133 -1.08 0.52 -22.83
CA ASN A 133 -0.35 -0.42 -23.66
C ASN A 133 0.95 -0.89 -22.99
N ALA A 134 1.58 -1.93 -23.56
CA ALA A 134 2.84 -2.50 -23.06
C ALA A 134 4.02 -1.52 -23.04
N LYS A 135 4.03 -0.48 -23.88
CA LYS A 135 5.09 0.54 -23.90
C LYS A 135 4.97 1.46 -22.69
N SER A 136 3.76 1.91 -22.35
CA SER A 136 3.52 2.68 -21.12
C SER A 136 3.86 1.85 -19.88
N GLN A 137 3.57 0.55 -19.89
CA GLN A 137 3.96 -0.37 -18.82
C GLN A 137 5.49 -0.52 -18.68
N ALA A 138 6.23 -0.56 -19.79
CA ALA A 138 7.68 -0.67 -19.75
C ALA A 138 8.38 0.62 -19.26
N VAL A 139 7.75 1.78 -19.46
CA VAL A 139 8.30 3.09 -19.06
C VAL A 139 7.86 3.48 -17.65
N ASN A 140 6.64 3.15 -17.27
CA ASN A 140 6.08 3.46 -15.94
C ASN A 140 6.16 2.23 -15.04
N GLN A 141 7.31 2.07 -14.38
CA GLN A 141 7.46 1.08 -13.31
C GLN A 141 6.76 1.60 -12.04
N ILE A 142 5.58 1.03 -11.74
CA ILE A 142 4.73 1.40 -10.61
C ILE A 142 4.72 0.25 -9.61
N ASP A 143 5.21 0.50 -8.41
CA ASP A 143 5.17 -0.43 -7.29
C ASP A 143 4.09 0.00 -6.29
N TYR A 144 3.16 -0.91 -5.98
CA TYR A 144 2.23 -0.73 -4.86
C TYR A 144 2.89 -1.26 -3.59
N VAL A 145 3.31 -0.37 -2.71
CA VAL A 145 4.14 -0.68 -1.53
C VAL A 145 3.30 -1.21 -0.37
N THR A 146 2.18 -0.55 -0.07
CA THR A 146 1.24 -0.99 0.98
C THR A 146 -0.14 -0.42 0.72
N ALA A 147 -1.15 -0.99 1.37
CA ALA A 147 -2.53 -0.55 1.30
C ALA A 147 -3.20 -0.65 2.66
N PHE A 148 -4.11 0.28 2.93
CA PHE A 148 -4.82 0.40 4.20
C PHE A 148 -6.13 1.15 4.00
N ASP A 149 -7.02 1.11 4.97
CA ASP A 149 -8.21 1.95 4.98
C ASP A 149 -8.14 3.05 6.03
N TYR A 150 -8.76 4.18 5.71
CA TYR A 150 -8.99 5.27 6.63
C TYR A 150 -10.32 5.93 6.27
N GLU A 151 -11.21 6.04 7.25
CA GLU A 151 -12.59 6.49 7.06
C GLU A 151 -13.30 5.70 5.94
N LYS A 152 -13.87 6.39 4.94
CA LYS A 152 -14.61 5.81 3.80
C LYS A 152 -13.74 5.44 2.60
N TYR A 153 -12.41 5.50 2.73
CA TYR A 153 -11.49 5.30 1.61
C TYR A 153 -10.53 4.13 1.84
N VAL A 154 -10.07 3.55 0.74
CA VAL A 154 -8.89 2.68 0.67
C VAL A 154 -7.74 3.49 0.08
N TYR A 155 -6.58 3.41 0.70
CA TYR A 155 -5.36 4.08 0.28
C TYR A 155 -4.33 3.08 -0.20
N PHE A 156 -3.54 3.49 -1.18
CA PHE A 156 -2.36 2.78 -1.65
C PHE A 156 -1.15 3.71 -1.60
N VAL A 157 -0.06 3.23 -1.02
CA VAL A 157 1.25 3.89 -1.10
C VAL A 157 1.93 3.40 -2.37
N ILE A 158 2.29 4.34 -3.25
CA ILE A 158 2.83 4.05 -4.56
C ILE A 158 4.25 4.58 -4.67
N ARG A 159 5.15 3.75 -5.18
CA ARG A 159 6.47 4.16 -5.67
C ARG A 159 6.49 4.03 -7.19
N GLN A 160 6.88 5.08 -7.89
CA GLN A 160 6.96 5.10 -9.35
C GLN A 160 8.34 5.57 -9.80
N ASN A 161 8.93 4.90 -10.79
CA ASN A 161 10.17 5.37 -11.43
C ASN A 161 9.85 6.48 -12.44
N HIS A 162 9.38 7.63 -11.93
CA HIS A 162 8.96 8.77 -12.76
C HIS A 162 9.42 10.10 -12.14
N ALA A 163 9.97 11.00 -12.98
CA ALA A 163 10.72 12.16 -12.53
C ALA A 163 9.93 13.18 -11.70
N ASN A 164 8.61 13.33 -11.92
CA ASN A 164 7.85 14.44 -11.34
C ASN A 164 7.14 14.10 -10.01
N SER A 165 6.92 12.83 -9.69
CA SER A 165 6.25 12.39 -8.44
C SER A 165 6.56 10.91 -8.16
N PRO A 166 7.78 10.59 -7.73
CA PRO A 166 8.22 9.21 -7.55
C PRO A 166 7.56 8.51 -6.36
N SER A 167 7.02 9.23 -5.39
CA SER A 167 6.22 8.68 -4.29
C SER A 167 4.87 9.37 -4.23
N LYS A 168 3.80 8.58 -4.08
CA LYS A 168 2.43 9.07 -4.08
C LYS A 168 1.57 8.30 -3.09
N LEU A 169 0.47 8.93 -2.69
CA LEU A 169 -0.70 8.24 -2.16
C LEU A 169 -1.77 8.23 -3.24
N ALA A 170 -2.30 7.05 -3.54
CA ALA A 170 -3.57 6.92 -4.22
C ALA A 170 -4.67 6.65 -3.20
N ARG A 171 -5.89 7.10 -3.49
CA ARG A 171 -7.06 6.70 -2.72
C ARG A 171 -8.25 6.41 -3.62
N ILE A 172 -9.17 5.60 -3.10
CA ILE A 172 -10.45 5.29 -3.74
C ILE A 172 -11.54 5.16 -2.68
N CYS A 173 -12.76 5.59 -2.96
CA CYS A 173 -13.89 5.35 -2.07
C CYS A 173 -14.20 3.86 -2.01
N LYS A 174 -14.50 3.36 -0.82
CA LYS A 174 -14.90 1.96 -0.60
C LYS A 174 -16.13 1.60 -1.44
N ASP A 175 -17.04 2.55 -1.62
CA ASP A 175 -18.36 2.32 -2.20
C ASP A 175 -18.48 2.88 -3.63
N ASP A 176 -17.35 2.94 -4.35
CA ASP A 176 -17.30 3.40 -5.74
C ASP A 176 -17.17 2.21 -6.71
N PRO A 177 -18.27 1.71 -7.30
CA PRO A 177 -18.21 0.64 -8.30
C PRO A 177 -17.75 1.13 -9.69
N THR A 178 -17.55 2.44 -9.87
CA THR A 178 -17.24 3.08 -11.17
C THR A 178 -15.76 3.39 -11.36
N PHE A 179 -14.98 3.37 -10.27
CA PHE A 179 -13.58 3.79 -10.21
C PHE A 179 -13.35 5.31 -10.38
N TYR A 180 -14.39 6.14 -10.49
CA TYR A 180 -14.25 7.59 -10.68
C TYR A 180 -13.56 8.31 -9.50
N SER A 181 -13.69 7.78 -8.29
CA SER A 181 -13.10 8.34 -7.07
C SER A 181 -11.60 8.10 -6.93
N TYR A 182 -11.01 7.24 -7.78
CA TYR A 182 -9.56 7.01 -7.75
C TYR A 182 -8.85 8.34 -7.96
N SER A 183 -7.88 8.67 -7.12
CA SER A 183 -7.14 9.93 -7.21
C SER A 183 -5.74 9.74 -6.63
N GLU A 184 -4.79 10.56 -7.07
CA GLU A 184 -3.40 10.51 -6.60
C GLU A 184 -2.92 11.89 -6.15
N ILE A 185 -2.15 11.94 -5.06
CA ILE A 185 -1.39 13.11 -4.63
C ILE A 185 0.06 12.73 -4.32
N PRO A 186 1.05 13.62 -4.55
CA PRO A 186 2.44 13.34 -4.23
C PRO A 186 2.70 13.24 -2.72
N LEU A 187 3.67 12.41 -2.34
CA LEU A 187 4.13 12.23 -0.97
C LEU A 187 5.61 12.59 -0.89
N ASN A 188 5.94 13.67 -0.18
CA ASN A 188 7.27 14.25 -0.15
C ASN A 188 7.88 14.13 1.25
N CYS A 189 9.05 13.49 1.32
CA CYS A 189 9.82 13.34 2.55
C CYS A 189 11.18 14.02 2.40
N LYS A 190 11.52 14.91 3.33
CA LYS A 190 12.76 15.70 3.27
C LYS A 190 13.60 15.52 4.52
N THR A 191 14.91 15.53 4.38
CA THR A 191 15.80 15.64 5.54
C THR A 191 15.73 17.06 6.14
N PRO A 192 16.21 17.27 7.38
CA PRO A 192 16.30 18.61 7.96
C PRO A 192 17.18 19.58 7.15
N SER A 193 18.12 19.08 6.35
CA SER A 193 18.93 19.89 5.44
C SER A 193 18.22 20.26 4.13
N GLY A 194 17.01 19.74 3.90
CA GLY A 194 16.19 20.00 2.71
C GLY A 194 16.40 19.03 1.55
N GLU A 195 17.22 17.98 1.72
CA GLU A 195 17.38 16.92 0.72
C GLU A 195 16.09 16.11 0.59
N VAL A 196 15.65 15.87 -0.65
CA VAL A 196 14.40 15.13 -0.93
C VAL A 196 14.68 13.64 -1.06
N LEU A 197 14.11 12.85 -0.15
CA LEU A 197 14.09 11.40 -0.27
C LEU A 197 12.89 10.99 -1.13
N SER A 198 13.18 10.56 -2.34
CA SER A 198 12.21 10.54 -3.44
C SER A 198 11.37 9.28 -3.50
N TYR A 199 11.87 8.14 -3.01
CA TYR A 199 11.26 6.83 -3.24
C TYR A 199 10.82 6.18 -1.94
N VAL A 200 9.52 6.01 -1.75
CA VAL A 200 8.96 5.26 -0.64
C VAL A 200 9.27 3.77 -0.80
N HIS A 201 9.73 3.14 0.28
CA HIS A 201 10.17 1.75 0.25
C HIS A 201 9.33 0.82 1.12
N ASP A 202 8.87 1.32 2.26
CA ASP A 202 7.92 0.63 3.13
C ASP A 202 7.07 1.67 3.87
N ALA A 203 5.88 1.29 4.29
CA ALA A 203 5.05 2.15 5.14
C ALA A 203 4.20 1.34 6.11
N TYR A 204 4.12 1.83 7.34
CA TYR A 204 3.32 1.29 8.42
C TYR A 204 2.28 2.31 8.89
N VAL A 205 1.04 1.88 9.00
CA VAL A 205 -0.06 2.71 9.50
C VAL A 205 -0.42 2.29 10.91
N GLY A 206 -0.50 3.27 11.81
CA GLY A 206 -0.80 3.00 13.21
C GLY A 206 -1.22 4.24 13.98
N ASN A 207 -1.73 4.01 15.19
CA ASN A 207 -2.20 5.09 16.05
C ASN A 207 -1.02 5.69 16.82
N PRO A 208 -0.95 7.03 16.94
CA PRO A 208 0.05 7.66 17.78
C PRO A 208 -0.17 7.33 19.25
N GLN A 209 0.91 7.44 20.03
CA GLN A 209 0.83 7.55 21.47
C GLN A 209 0.85 9.02 21.90
N TYR A 210 0.67 9.27 23.20
CA TYR A 210 0.50 10.59 23.80
C TYR A 210 1.33 11.70 23.14
N TYR A 211 2.66 11.54 23.04
CA TYR A 211 3.54 12.62 22.53
C TYR A 211 3.28 13.00 21.07
N LEU A 212 3.13 12.01 20.17
CA LEU A 212 2.80 12.30 18.77
C LEU A 212 1.35 12.76 18.63
N ALA A 213 0.43 12.21 19.43
CA ALA A 213 -0.97 12.62 19.40
C ALA A 213 -1.16 14.08 19.83
N GLU A 214 -0.44 14.51 20.87
CA GLU A 214 -0.41 15.89 21.36
C GLU A 214 0.12 16.85 20.29
N GLU A 215 1.18 16.48 19.58
CA GLU A 215 1.75 17.28 18.49
C GLU A 215 0.77 17.48 17.33
N PHE A 216 0.10 16.42 16.88
CA PHE A 216 -0.77 16.49 15.70
C PHE A 216 -2.18 17.03 15.98
N HIS A 217 -2.72 16.89 17.20
CA HIS A 217 -4.13 17.20 17.47
C HIS A 217 -4.41 17.96 18.79
N GLY A 218 -3.38 18.37 19.52
CA GLY A 218 -3.48 19.37 20.59
C GLY A 218 -4.29 18.98 21.84
N SER A 219 -5.17 17.96 21.84
CA SER A 219 -5.85 17.39 23.04
C SER A 219 -6.79 16.18 22.81
N THR A 220 -7.40 15.97 21.62
CA THR A 220 -8.34 14.84 21.39
C THR A 220 -7.66 13.68 20.66
N ILE A 221 -7.42 12.59 21.38
CA ILE A 221 -6.66 11.41 20.91
C ILE A 221 -7.52 10.48 20.02
N ASP A 222 -8.84 10.66 20.03
CA ASP A 222 -9.75 9.75 19.34
C ASP A 222 -9.62 9.86 17.81
N ASN A 223 -9.43 8.71 17.16
CA ASN A 223 -9.35 8.51 15.70
C ASN A 223 -8.14 9.14 14.97
N ILE A 224 -7.05 9.46 15.66
CA ILE A 224 -5.80 9.85 14.96
C ILE A 224 -5.12 8.61 14.38
N GLN A 225 -4.78 8.66 13.11
CA GLN A 225 -3.99 7.64 12.43
C GLN A 225 -2.82 8.29 11.70
N LEU A 226 -1.64 7.70 11.83
CA LEU A 226 -0.41 8.19 11.22
C LEU A 226 0.17 7.16 10.24
N ILE A 227 0.74 7.64 9.14
CA ILE A 227 1.57 6.85 8.23
C ILE A 227 3.03 7.08 8.60
N PHE A 228 3.74 6.02 8.97
CA PHE A 228 5.19 6.03 9.12
C PHE A 228 5.80 5.39 7.88
N ALA A 229 6.53 6.14 7.07
CA ALA A 229 7.01 5.67 5.77
C ALA A 229 8.51 5.85 5.62
N VAL A 230 9.17 4.78 5.16
CA VAL A 230 10.60 4.74 4.82
C VAL A 230 10.77 5.27 3.41
N PHE A 231 11.68 6.22 3.24
CA PHE A 231 12.07 6.78 1.95
C PHE A 231 13.56 6.63 1.70
N THR A 232 13.90 6.53 0.43
CA THR A 232 15.27 6.45 -0.08
C THR A 232 15.50 7.46 -1.19
N ASP A 233 16.76 7.87 -1.38
CA ASP A 233 17.19 8.72 -2.48
C ASP A 233 17.30 7.95 -3.82
N LYS A 234 17.37 6.61 -3.76
CA LYS A 234 17.46 5.70 -4.91
C LYS A 234 16.22 4.83 -5.09
N PHE A 235 15.94 4.43 -6.33
CA PHE A 235 14.94 3.44 -6.66
C PHE A 235 15.42 2.02 -6.28
N HIS A 236 14.50 1.09 -5.98
CA HIS A 236 14.76 -0.22 -5.32
C HIS A 236 15.91 -1.07 -5.91
N HIS A 237 16.21 -0.98 -7.20
CA HIS A 237 17.25 -1.82 -7.83
C HIS A 237 18.69 -1.34 -7.61
N GLU A 238 18.89 -0.28 -6.83
CA GLU A 238 20.19 0.32 -6.54
C GLU A 238 20.52 0.28 -5.04
N PHE A 239 20.37 -0.89 -4.40
CA PHE A 239 20.88 -1.13 -3.04
C PHE A 239 22.40 -0.97 -3.05
N THR A 240 22.86 0.24 -2.74
CA THR A 240 24.27 0.58 -2.71
C THR A 240 24.63 1.14 -1.35
N ASP A 241 25.88 0.95 -0.95
CA ASP A 241 26.47 1.51 0.27
C ASP A 241 26.51 3.05 0.27
N TYR A 242 25.95 3.70 -0.76
CA TYR A 242 25.86 5.15 -0.91
C TYR A 242 24.43 5.68 -0.79
N SER A 243 23.44 4.80 -0.61
CA SER A 243 22.05 5.20 -0.47
C SER A 243 21.81 5.92 0.86
N THR A 244 21.00 6.98 0.80
CA THR A 244 20.50 7.69 1.97
C THR A 244 19.06 7.28 2.20
N SER A 245 18.77 6.85 3.43
CA SER A 245 17.41 6.52 3.85
C SER A 245 16.94 7.44 4.95
N GLY A 246 15.63 7.61 5.05
CA GLY A 246 15.01 8.33 6.13
C GLY A 246 13.56 7.93 6.30
N ILE A 247 12.98 8.32 7.43
CA ILE A 247 11.60 7.97 7.76
C ILE A 247 10.86 9.24 8.13
N CYS A 248 9.74 9.44 7.44
CA CYS A 248 8.80 10.53 7.69
C CYS A 248 7.53 9.98 8.34
N VAL A 249 6.82 10.85 9.05
CA VAL A 249 5.50 10.58 9.59
C VAL A 249 4.48 11.55 8.98
N PHE A 250 3.34 11.04 8.54
CA PHE A 250 2.27 11.82 7.93
C PHE A 250 0.97 11.63 8.70
N ASN A 251 0.26 12.73 8.97
CA ASN A 251 -1.05 12.70 9.59
C ASN A 251 -2.14 12.41 8.56
N MET A 252 -2.99 11.41 8.80
CA MET A 252 -4.09 11.07 7.89
C MET A 252 -5.10 12.20 7.73
N GLU A 253 -5.28 13.06 8.74
CA GLU A 253 -6.16 14.23 8.60
C GLU A 253 -5.62 15.20 7.54
N ASP A 254 -4.31 15.46 7.55
CA ASP A 254 -3.66 16.34 6.58
C ASP A 254 -3.63 15.72 5.18
N VAL A 255 -3.38 14.41 5.08
CA VAL A 255 -3.52 13.65 3.83
C VAL A 255 -4.94 13.82 3.27
N SER A 256 -5.97 13.60 4.09
CA SER A 256 -7.37 13.72 3.68
C SER A 256 -7.70 15.13 3.19
N LYS A 257 -7.23 16.16 3.91
CA LYS A 257 -7.35 17.57 3.52
C LYS A 257 -6.71 17.85 2.15
N GLN A 258 -5.52 17.32 1.88
CA GLN A 258 -4.85 17.55 0.59
C GLN A 258 -5.60 16.94 -0.59
N PHE A 259 -6.13 15.73 -0.44
CA PHE A 259 -7.00 15.16 -1.46
C PHE A 259 -8.27 16.00 -1.66
N THR A 260 -8.92 16.46 -0.59
CA THR A 260 -10.12 17.31 -0.73
C THR A 260 -9.78 18.64 -1.41
N ASN A 261 -8.62 19.23 -1.12
CA ASN A 261 -8.13 20.42 -1.83
C ASN A 261 -7.86 20.14 -3.32
N ALA A 262 -7.24 19.00 -3.66
CA ALA A 262 -7.02 18.59 -5.04
C ALA A 262 -8.34 18.46 -5.82
N HIS A 263 -9.36 17.81 -5.24
CA HIS A 263 -10.66 17.72 -5.89
C HIS A 263 -11.35 19.08 -6.00
N ARG A 264 -11.28 19.94 -4.98
CA ARG A 264 -11.86 21.29 -5.04
C ARG A 264 -11.18 22.12 -6.13
N TYR A 265 -9.86 22.01 -6.27
CA TYR A 265 -9.08 22.69 -7.30
C TYR A 265 -9.46 22.20 -8.70
N CYS A 266 -9.57 20.89 -8.89
CA CYS A 266 -10.03 20.30 -10.15
C CYS A 266 -11.45 20.73 -10.52
N ASN A 267 -12.40 20.67 -9.59
CA ASN A 267 -13.78 21.11 -9.85
C ASN A 267 -13.90 22.63 -10.05
N ALA A 268 -12.90 23.43 -9.68
CA ALA A 268 -12.79 24.83 -10.07
C ALA A 268 -12.26 25.03 -11.51
N GLY A 269 -12.07 23.94 -12.27
CA GLY A 269 -11.53 23.96 -13.64
C GLY A 269 -10.02 24.15 -13.69
N LYS A 270 -9.28 23.75 -12.65
CA LYS A 270 -7.82 23.96 -12.54
C LYS A 270 -7.07 22.65 -12.32
N GLY A 271 -5.84 22.56 -12.83
CA GLY A 271 -5.03 21.35 -12.71
C GLY A 271 -5.47 20.27 -13.70
N ILE A 272 -5.04 19.03 -13.45
CA ILE A 272 -5.18 17.92 -14.38
C ILE A 272 -5.86 16.70 -13.76
N ARG A 273 -6.42 15.87 -14.62
CA ARG A 273 -7.07 14.60 -14.30
C ARG A 273 -6.62 13.52 -15.27
N GLY A 274 -6.73 12.27 -14.84
CA GLY A 274 -6.20 11.11 -15.53
C GLY A 274 -4.68 11.00 -15.39
N PHE A 275 -4.15 9.89 -15.88
CA PHE A 275 -2.74 9.53 -15.73
C PHE A 275 -2.15 9.19 -17.10
N ASP A 276 -0.87 9.48 -17.29
CA ASP A 276 -0.12 9.20 -18.51
C ASP A 276 -0.03 7.69 -18.83
N TYR A 277 -0.09 6.87 -17.77
CA TYR A 277 -0.08 5.43 -17.87
C TYR A 277 -1.48 4.81 -18.07
N HIS A 278 -2.57 5.57 -17.93
CA HIS A 278 -3.96 5.09 -18.02
C HIS A 278 -4.60 5.39 -19.40
N PRO A 279 -5.44 4.50 -19.99
CA PRO A 279 -6.11 4.69 -21.29
C PRO A 279 -6.77 6.05 -21.51
N SER A 280 -7.31 6.65 -20.45
CA SER A 280 -7.94 7.97 -20.52
C SER A 280 -6.97 9.13 -20.79
N GLY A 281 -5.67 8.91 -20.62
CA GLY A 281 -4.63 9.93 -20.71
C GLY A 281 -4.78 11.05 -19.67
N VAL A 282 -3.89 12.04 -19.75
CA VAL A 282 -3.96 13.27 -18.96
C VAL A 282 -4.82 14.29 -19.69
N ARG A 283 -5.74 14.94 -18.96
CA ARG A 283 -6.63 15.99 -19.45
C ARG A 283 -6.74 17.11 -18.43
N ASP A 284 -7.11 18.30 -18.90
CA ASP A 284 -7.45 19.41 -18.02
C ASP A 284 -8.74 19.10 -17.24
N CYS A 285 -8.78 19.61 -16.02
CA CYS A 285 -9.97 19.57 -15.20
C CYS A 285 -11.07 20.49 -15.75
N THR A 286 -12.32 20.05 -15.64
CA THR A 286 -13.49 20.81 -16.09
C THR A 286 -14.15 21.51 -14.89
N LEU A 287 -14.58 22.75 -15.06
CA LEU A 287 -15.39 23.44 -14.04
C LEU A 287 -16.67 22.64 -13.75
N ASN A 288 -16.91 22.33 -12.48
CA ASN A 288 -18.04 21.53 -12.04
C ASN A 288 -18.56 22.07 -10.70
N ALA A 289 -19.86 22.39 -10.65
CA ALA A 289 -20.51 23.00 -9.49
C ALA A 289 -21.04 21.99 -8.47
N LEU A 290 -20.75 20.69 -8.63
CA LEU A 290 -21.14 19.67 -7.66
C LEU A 290 -20.53 19.94 -6.28
N THR A 291 -21.34 19.81 -5.24
CA THR A 291 -20.93 20.01 -3.84
C THR A 291 -20.43 18.72 -3.18
N ASN A 292 -20.86 17.56 -3.66
CA ASN A 292 -20.38 16.25 -3.20
C ASN A 292 -19.50 15.61 -4.30
N PHE A 293 -18.22 15.98 -4.30
CA PHE A 293 -17.25 15.55 -5.32
C PHE A 293 -16.19 14.57 -4.79
N GLU A 294 -16.22 14.24 -3.50
CA GLU A 294 -15.11 13.54 -2.84
C GLU A 294 -14.95 12.09 -3.29
N CYS A 295 -16.03 11.43 -3.70
CA CYS A 295 -16.01 10.11 -4.35
C CYS A 295 -16.07 10.21 -5.88
N GLY A 296 -15.58 11.31 -6.44
CA GLY A 296 -15.49 11.50 -7.88
C GLY A 296 -16.85 11.56 -8.58
N ASN A 297 -16.79 11.77 -9.89
CA ASN A 297 -17.91 11.73 -10.82
C ASN A 297 -17.36 11.61 -12.25
N GLU A 298 -18.25 11.40 -13.22
CA GLU A 298 -17.88 11.26 -14.63
C GLU A 298 -17.27 12.52 -15.26
N VAL A 299 -17.47 13.71 -14.67
CA VAL A 299 -16.96 14.98 -15.21
C VAL A 299 -15.46 15.11 -14.96
N ASN A 300 -15.03 14.83 -13.73
CA ASN A 300 -13.63 14.89 -13.29
C ASN A 300 -13.19 13.58 -12.62
N PRO A 301 -13.15 12.44 -13.33
CA PRO A 301 -12.65 11.19 -12.78
C PRO A 301 -11.12 11.23 -12.69
N HIS A 302 -10.53 10.46 -11.79
CA HIS A 302 -9.08 10.24 -11.75
C HIS A 302 -8.25 11.51 -11.46
N VAL A 303 -8.66 12.32 -10.49
CA VAL A 303 -7.98 13.58 -10.16
C VAL A 303 -6.52 13.34 -9.77
N PHE A 304 -5.58 14.09 -10.38
CA PHE A 304 -4.19 14.10 -9.98
C PHE A 304 -3.83 15.45 -9.33
N GLY A 305 -3.68 15.44 -8.00
CA GLY A 305 -3.44 16.64 -7.20
C GLY A 305 -1.95 16.98 -7.06
N SER A 306 -1.23 17.17 -8.17
CA SER A 306 0.21 17.50 -8.14
C SER A 306 0.56 18.76 -7.34
N GLU A 307 -0.38 19.69 -7.23
CA GLU A 307 -0.27 20.99 -6.56
C GLU A 307 -0.48 20.89 -5.05
N PHE A 308 -0.90 19.72 -4.57
CA PHE A 308 -1.24 19.46 -3.18
C PHE A 308 -0.43 18.27 -2.63
N PRO A 309 0.92 18.34 -2.67
CA PRO A 309 1.75 17.30 -2.07
C PRO A 309 1.55 17.27 -0.56
N VAL A 310 1.66 16.09 0.03
CA VAL A 310 1.79 15.94 1.49
C VAL A 310 3.27 15.96 1.83
N GLU A 311 3.68 16.95 2.62
CA GLU A 311 5.08 17.21 2.97
C GLU A 311 5.37 16.78 4.40
N ALA A 312 6.52 16.14 4.62
CA ALA A 312 7.02 15.83 5.95
C ALA A 312 8.56 15.91 6.02
N THR A 313 9.07 16.10 7.23
CA THR A 313 10.50 16.06 7.54
C THR A 313 10.85 14.76 8.24
N THR A 314 12.02 14.20 7.96
CA THR A 314 12.44 12.93 8.57
C THR A 314 12.66 13.08 10.07
N PHE A 315 12.14 12.13 10.86
CA PHE A 315 12.51 12.01 12.28
C PHE A 315 13.78 11.16 12.49
N ILE A 316 14.21 10.46 11.44
CA ILE A 316 15.44 9.69 11.36
C ILE A 316 15.91 9.67 9.91
N HIS A 317 17.20 9.89 9.70
CA HIS A 317 17.85 9.66 8.41
C HIS A 317 19.27 9.15 8.64
N ARG A 318 19.78 8.38 7.68
CA ARG A 318 21.13 7.79 7.70
C ARG A 318 21.70 7.83 6.29
N GLU A 319 22.88 8.41 6.18
CA GLU A 319 23.70 8.27 4.99
C GLU A 319 24.34 6.87 4.98
N LYS A 320 24.45 6.27 3.80
CA LYS A 320 25.10 4.96 3.60
C LYS A 320 24.44 3.81 4.34
N GLU A 321 23.15 3.92 4.60
CA GLU A 321 22.36 2.87 5.24
C GLU A 321 20.98 2.80 4.57
N PHE A 322 20.67 1.63 4.02
CA PHE A 322 19.40 1.40 3.35
C PHE A 322 18.39 0.84 4.34
N PHE A 323 17.36 1.61 4.68
CA PHE A 323 16.22 1.14 5.46
C PHE A 323 15.26 0.38 4.54
N THR A 324 14.99 -0.87 4.87
CA THR A 324 14.14 -1.75 4.07
C THR A 324 12.73 -1.87 4.62
N SER A 325 12.52 -1.57 5.90
CA SER A 325 11.20 -1.72 6.48
C SER A 325 10.99 -0.96 7.78
N ILE A 326 9.74 -0.62 8.12
CA ILE A 326 9.34 -0.03 9.40
C ILE A 326 8.13 -0.74 10.03
N TYR A 327 8.11 -0.83 11.35
CA TYR A 327 6.92 -1.14 12.15
C TYR A 327 6.93 -0.26 13.39
N VAL A 328 5.79 0.26 13.83
CA VAL A 328 5.72 1.15 15.01
C VAL A 328 4.79 0.58 16.06
N HIS A 329 5.24 0.58 17.31
CA HIS A 329 4.46 0.11 18.45
C HIS A 329 4.40 1.16 19.56
N GLY A 330 3.26 1.24 20.25
CA GLY A 330 3.11 2.10 21.43
C GLY A 330 3.64 1.42 22.70
N VAL A 331 4.53 2.11 23.43
CA VAL A 331 5.05 1.66 24.73
C VAL A 331 4.98 2.82 25.72
N LYS A 332 4.18 2.67 26.79
CA LYS A 332 4.08 3.62 27.91
C LYS A 332 3.90 5.09 27.47
N GLY A 333 3.04 5.34 26.47
CA GLY A 333 2.76 6.70 25.99
C GLY A 333 3.74 7.24 24.93
N THR A 334 4.73 6.44 24.49
CA THR A 334 5.64 6.80 23.38
C THR A 334 5.59 5.78 22.26
N ASN A 335 5.90 6.20 21.03
CA ASN A 335 6.03 5.31 19.88
C ASN A 335 7.46 4.79 19.75
N VAL A 336 7.61 3.48 19.52
CA VAL A 336 8.88 2.82 19.24
C VAL A 336 8.84 2.27 17.83
N GLY A 337 9.75 2.75 16.98
CA GLY A 337 9.98 2.23 15.63
C GLY A 337 10.95 1.06 15.63
N PHE A 338 10.58 0.01 14.91
CA PHE A 338 11.41 -1.15 14.58
C PHE A 338 11.75 -1.07 13.09
N ILE A 339 13.00 -0.75 12.79
CA ILE A 339 13.45 -0.37 11.44
C ILE A 339 14.43 -1.44 10.95
N GLY A 340 14.07 -2.12 9.87
CA GLY A 340 14.93 -3.11 9.22
C GLY A 340 15.88 -2.46 8.22
N THR A 341 17.06 -3.05 8.05
CA THR A 341 18.06 -2.63 7.05
C THR A 341 18.30 -3.68 5.98
N SER A 342 18.92 -3.26 4.88
CA SER A 342 19.39 -4.15 3.81
C SER A 342 20.49 -5.11 4.24
N THR A 343 21.16 -4.81 5.35
CA THR A 343 22.26 -5.61 5.93
C THR A 343 21.78 -6.56 7.03
N GLY A 344 20.47 -6.69 7.24
CA GLY A 344 19.93 -7.62 8.23
C GLY A 344 19.89 -7.12 9.67
N SER A 345 20.12 -5.83 9.88
CA SER A 345 20.10 -5.19 11.19
C SER A 345 18.73 -4.57 11.48
N LEU A 346 18.27 -4.71 12.72
CA LEU A 346 17.05 -4.08 13.23
C LEU A 346 17.38 -3.00 14.25
N HIS A 347 17.06 -1.75 13.90
CA HIS A 347 17.10 -0.65 14.86
C HIS A 347 15.80 -0.60 15.66
N LYS A 348 15.94 -0.27 16.94
CA LYS A 348 14.85 0.12 17.84
C LYS A 348 15.03 1.61 18.15
N ALA A 349 14.11 2.41 17.66
CA ALA A 349 14.13 3.86 17.78
C ALA A 349 12.97 4.34 18.64
N LEU A 350 13.25 5.16 19.64
CA LEU A 350 12.24 5.92 20.37
C LEU A 350 11.87 7.15 19.51
N ILE A 351 10.61 7.25 19.10
CA ILE A 351 10.12 8.39 18.32
C ILE A 351 9.67 9.46 19.32
N ILE A 352 10.36 10.60 19.32
CA ILE A 352 10.17 11.67 20.31
C ILE A 352 9.06 12.61 19.83
N ASN A 353 9.12 13.02 18.56
CA ASN A 353 8.14 13.85 17.87
C ASN A 353 8.22 13.60 16.35
N SER A 354 7.50 14.38 15.54
CA SER A 354 7.45 14.23 14.08
C SER A 354 8.79 14.42 13.35
N THR A 355 9.80 15.02 14.02
CA THR A 355 11.09 15.38 13.42
C THR A 355 12.31 14.89 14.21
N ALA A 356 12.09 14.16 15.32
CA ALA A 356 13.16 13.70 16.19
C ALA A 356 12.93 12.28 16.72
N SER A 357 14.00 11.50 16.73
CA SER A 357 14.02 10.16 17.32
C SER A 357 15.39 9.81 17.87
N LYS A 358 15.46 8.72 18.65
CA LYS A 358 16.71 8.18 19.17
C LYS A 358 16.74 6.67 19.00
N ILE A 359 17.68 6.17 18.19
CA ILE A 359 18.03 4.74 18.19
C ILE A 359 18.67 4.42 19.54
N PHE A 360 18.04 3.52 20.30
CA PHE A 360 18.57 3.08 21.60
C PHE A 360 19.13 1.65 21.55
N LYS A 361 18.83 0.89 20.48
CA LYS A 361 19.37 -0.46 20.27
C LYS A 361 19.40 -0.82 18.79
N THR A 362 20.44 -1.52 18.37
CA THR A 362 20.52 -2.21 17.08
C THR A 362 20.77 -3.69 17.34
N ILE A 363 20.13 -4.57 16.57
CA ILE A 363 20.25 -6.02 16.70
C ILE A 363 20.50 -6.60 15.31
N GLN A 364 21.55 -7.40 15.15
CA GLN A 364 21.72 -8.21 13.94
C GLN A 364 20.73 -9.39 14.00
N LEU A 365 19.86 -9.50 13.00
CA LEU A 365 18.83 -10.55 12.95
C LEU A 365 19.14 -11.64 11.94
N THR A 366 19.86 -11.31 10.86
CA THR A 366 20.28 -12.29 9.85
C THR A 366 21.80 -12.45 9.91
N ASP A 367 22.26 -13.69 10.07
CA ASP A 367 23.69 -13.99 10.19
C ASP A 367 24.44 -13.87 8.84
N ASP A 368 23.71 -14.02 7.75
CA ASP A 368 24.19 -13.91 6.36
C ASP A 368 24.10 -12.49 5.80
N GLY A 369 23.60 -11.54 6.59
CA GLY A 369 23.40 -10.16 6.17
C GLY A 369 22.21 -9.96 5.23
N SER A 370 21.31 -10.94 5.10
CA SER A 370 20.11 -10.84 4.28
C SER A 370 19.20 -9.67 4.75
N PRO A 371 18.59 -8.90 3.82
CA PRO A 371 17.69 -7.80 4.14
C PRO A 371 16.50 -8.19 5.02
N ILE A 372 16.07 -7.30 5.91
CA ILE A 372 14.82 -7.48 6.65
C ILE A 372 13.65 -7.02 5.78
N LEU A 373 12.71 -7.92 5.49
CA LEU A 373 11.57 -7.67 4.59
C LEU A 373 10.52 -6.72 5.21
N GLN A 374 9.60 -6.24 4.35
CA GLN A 374 8.53 -5.30 4.70
C GLN A 374 7.47 -5.92 5.63
N ASP A 375 7.04 -7.15 5.33
CA ASP A 375 5.99 -7.84 6.09
C ASP A 375 6.49 -8.21 7.49
N LYS A 376 5.92 -7.59 8.51
CA LYS A 376 6.26 -7.85 9.91
C LYS A 376 5.01 -7.86 10.76
N LYS A 377 4.97 -8.79 11.72
CA LYS A 377 3.91 -8.83 12.72
C LYS A 377 4.48 -8.94 14.11
N PHE A 378 4.01 -8.05 14.96
CA PHE A 378 4.33 -8.10 16.37
C PHE A 378 3.33 -8.97 17.11
N VAL A 379 3.82 -9.84 17.98
CA VAL A 379 3.00 -10.66 18.86
C VAL A 379 3.41 -10.39 20.30
N MET A 380 2.48 -9.93 21.11
CA MET A 380 2.72 -9.84 22.55
C MET A 380 2.75 -11.26 23.13
N SER A 381 3.95 -11.71 23.52
CA SER A 381 4.08 -12.94 24.29
C SER A 381 3.65 -12.69 25.73
N HIS A 382 2.67 -13.45 26.21
CA HIS A 382 2.28 -13.48 27.63
C HIS A 382 3.23 -14.41 28.41
N ALA A 383 4.54 -14.26 28.23
CA ALA A 383 5.53 -15.09 28.92
C ALA A 383 6.20 -14.26 30.04
N SER A 384 5.78 -14.54 31.28
CA SER A 384 6.44 -14.24 32.56
C SER A 384 6.83 -12.78 32.86
N SER A 385 5.99 -12.09 33.65
CA SER A 385 6.26 -10.92 34.54
C SER A 385 7.03 -9.70 34.00
N ILE A 386 7.48 -9.72 32.75
CA ILE A 386 8.06 -8.59 32.02
C ILE A 386 7.45 -8.69 30.64
N ASN A 387 6.62 -7.72 30.28
CA ASN A 387 6.05 -7.58 28.93
C ASN A 387 7.20 -7.31 27.96
N THR A 388 7.92 -8.35 27.53
CA THR A 388 8.93 -8.25 26.50
C THR A 388 8.27 -8.42 25.15
N PRO A 389 8.28 -7.37 24.32
CA PRO A 389 7.79 -7.46 22.97
C PRO A 389 8.63 -8.38 22.08
N THR A 390 7.99 -9.33 21.39
CA THR A 390 8.63 -10.23 20.42
C THR A 390 8.13 -9.91 19.02
N LEU A 391 9.06 -9.58 18.11
CA LEU A 391 8.78 -9.38 16.69
C LEU A 391 8.96 -10.70 15.96
N PHE A 392 7.94 -11.15 15.22
CA PHE A 392 8.10 -12.20 14.23
C PHE A 392 8.31 -11.54 12.86
N LEU A 393 9.42 -11.90 12.22
CA LEU A 393 9.81 -11.48 10.88
C LEU A 393 9.22 -12.45 9.86
#